data_AF-A0A949SCZ8-F1
#
_entry.id   AF-A0A949SCZ8-F1
#
_cell.length_a   1.000
_cell.length_b   1.000
_cell.length_c   1.000
_cell.angle_alpha   90.00
_cell.angle_beta   90.00
_cell.angle_gamma   90.00
#
_symmetry.space_group_name_H-M   'P 1'
#
loop_
_entity.id
_entity.type
_entity.pdbx_description
1 polymer ?
#
loop_
_entity_poly.entity_id
_entity_poly.type
_entity_poly.pdbx_seq_one_letter_code
_entity_poly.pdbx_strand_id
1 'polypeptide(L)'
;MFNITNYNEHPTRKAYTIFHFFTKERADYFNQLLNEKGIWFEFDLDETPNKTTYYFGVKNVDLKNVHQLNYLVIAKYRKPTISYSPLRIFLFLFLLIIIFLVVMGLLNASK
;
A
#
# COMPACT_ATOMS: atom_id res chain seq x y z
N MET A 1 6.11 15.20 13.15
CA MET A 1 5.00 14.74 12.28
C MET A 1 5.08 13.23 12.16
N PHE A 2 3.99 12.51 12.40
CA PHE A 2 3.94 11.06 12.14
C PHE A 2 4.03 10.86 10.62
N ASN A 3 5.18 10.40 10.13
CA ASN A 3 5.26 10.01 8.73
C ASN A 3 4.68 8.60 8.59
N ILE A 4 3.41 8.54 8.18
CA ILE A 4 2.66 7.30 7.97
C ILE A 4 3.07 6.64 6.64
N THR A 5 3.79 7.37 5.78
CA THR A 5 4.21 6.89 4.47
C THR A 5 5.61 6.27 4.51
N ASN A 6 5.84 5.33 3.60
CA ASN A 6 7.12 4.61 3.49
C ASN A 6 8.08 5.28 2.50
N TYR A 7 7.97 6.60 2.30
CA TYR A 7 8.85 7.35 1.41
C TYR A 7 9.14 8.75 1.96
N ASN A 8 10.29 9.30 1.58
CA ASN A 8 10.76 10.61 1.97
C ASN A 8 11.53 11.26 0.82
N GLU A 9 11.51 12.59 0.73
CA GLU A 9 12.43 13.31 -0.15
C GLU A 9 13.88 13.02 0.24
N HIS A 10 14.76 12.89 -0.76
CA HIS A 10 16.16 12.63 -0.49
C HIS A 10 16.82 13.86 0.18
N PRO A 11 17.51 13.71 1.32
CA PRO A 11 17.99 14.85 2.12
C PRO A 11 19.01 15.73 1.38
N THR A 12 19.90 15.13 0.58
CA THR A 12 20.93 15.84 -0.19
C THR A 12 20.54 16.06 -1.66
N ARG A 13 19.76 15.17 -2.28
CA ARG A 13 19.45 15.20 -3.72
C ARG A 13 17.95 15.39 -3.98
N LYS A 14 17.47 16.63 -4.01
CA LYS A 14 16.03 16.97 -4.19
C LYS A 14 15.35 16.38 -5.43
N ALA A 15 16.11 15.94 -6.44
CA ALA A 15 15.57 15.29 -7.64
C ALA A 15 15.16 13.81 -7.42
N TYR A 16 15.42 13.27 -6.23
CA TYR A 16 15.15 11.89 -5.88
C TYR A 16 14.24 11.77 -4.66
N THR A 17 13.42 10.73 -4.67
CA THR A 17 12.61 10.30 -3.53
C THR A 17 13.03 8.89 -3.13
N ILE A 18 13.18 8.70 -1.82
CA ILE A 18 13.63 7.44 -1.23
C ILE A 18 12.41 6.72 -0.69
N PHE A 19 12.17 5.50 -1.19
CA PHE A 19 11.20 4.55 -0.63
C PHE A 19 11.94 3.59 0.29
N HIS A 20 11.33 3.19 1.40
CA HIS A 20 11.93 2.29 2.38
C HIS A 20 11.00 1.15 2.79
N PHE A 21 11.53 -0.07 2.90
CA PHE A 21 10.80 -1.26 3.33
C PHE A 21 11.54 -1.97 4.45
N PHE A 22 10.78 -2.62 5.35
CA PHE A 22 11.32 -3.34 6.51
C PHE A 22 11.26 -4.86 6.37
N THR A 23 10.65 -5.36 5.30
CA THR A 23 10.56 -6.79 5.02
C THR A 23 11.07 -7.06 3.62
N LYS A 24 11.87 -8.12 3.50
CA LYS A 24 12.48 -8.54 2.24
C LYS A 24 11.43 -8.78 1.15
N GLU A 25 10.33 -9.45 1.50
CA GLU A 25 9.24 -9.74 0.56
C GLU A 25 8.64 -8.49 -0.10
N ARG A 26 8.48 -7.40 0.66
CA ARG A 26 7.94 -6.14 0.15
C ARG A 26 8.95 -5.45 -0.76
N ALA A 27 10.22 -5.44 -0.35
CA ALA A 27 11.32 -4.88 -1.14
C ALA A 27 11.51 -5.63 -2.46
N ASP A 28 11.50 -6.97 -2.43
CA ASP A 28 11.63 -7.83 -3.61
C ASP A 28 10.48 -7.60 -4.59
N TYR A 29 9.24 -7.50 -4.08
CA TYR A 29 8.08 -7.23 -4.92
C TYR A 29 8.12 -5.82 -5.53
N PHE A 30 8.58 -4.82 -4.78
CA PHE A 30 8.75 -3.46 -5.31
C PHE A 30 9.84 -3.41 -6.40
N ASN A 31 10.98 -4.07 -6.16
CA ASN A 31 12.07 -4.22 -7.13
C ASN A 31 11.57 -4.88 -8.43
N GLN A 32 10.82 -5.97 -8.32
CA GLN A 32 10.19 -6.63 -9.47
C GLN A 32 9.31 -5.64 -10.27
N LEU A 33 8.42 -4.90 -9.60
CA LEU A 33 7.54 -3.94 -10.25
C LEU A 33 8.30 -2.80 -10.97
N LEU A 34 9.39 -2.32 -10.38
CA LEU A 34 10.25 -1.30 -11.00
C LEU A 34 10.92 -1.83 -12.27
N ASN A 35 11.47 -3.06 -12.22
CA ASN A 35 12.10 -3.71 -13.36
C ASN A 35 11.09 -4.00 -14.48
N GLU A 36 9.89 -4.49 -14.15
CA GLU A 36 8.81 -4.75 -15.11
C GLU A 36 8.37 -3.48 -15.85
N LYS A 37 8.42 -2.33 -15.18
CA LYS A 37 8.10 -1.02 -15.76
C LYS A 37 9.30 -0.31 -16.40
N GLY A 38 10.50 -0.89 -16.34
CA GLY A 38 11.72 -0.27 -16.87
C GLY A 38 12.10 1.03 -16.16
N ILE A 39 11.71 1.20 -14.89
CA ILE A 39 11.99 2.40 -14.11
C ILE A 39 13.38 2.26 -13.50
N TRP A 40 14.23 3.26 -13.71
CA TRP A 40 15.56 3.29 -13.09
C TRP A 40 15.47 3.64 -11.60
N PHE A 41 16.21 2.92 -10.77
CA PHE A 41 16.29 3.15 -9.33
C PHE A 41 17.70 2.85 -8.79
N GLU A 42 18.03 3.47 -7.67
CA GLU A 42 19.17 3.09 -6.82
C GLU A 42 18.67 2.20 -5.69
N PHE A 43 19.41 1.15 -5.36
CA PHE A 43 19.10 0.26 -4.24
C PHE A 43 20.19 0.36 -3.19
N ASP A 44 19.79 0.43 -1.93
CA ASP A 44 20.69 0.39 -0.79
C ASP A 44 20.09 -0.45 0.34
N LEU A 45 20.95 -1.10 1.11
CA LEU A 45 20.57 -2.04 2.16
C LEU A 45 21.30 -1.67 3.44
N ASP A 46 20.53 -1.27 4.44
CA ASP A 46 21.02 -0.90 5.76
C ASP A 46 20.69 -2.02 6.74
N GLU A 47 21.71 -2.83 7.06
CA GLU A 47 21.65 -3.90 8.05
C GLU A 47 22.21 -3.40 9.39
N THR A 48 21.31 -2.98 10.26
CA THR A 48 21.64 -2.72 11.67
C THR A 48 21.32 -3.95 12.53
N PRO A 49 21.98 -4.15 13.69
CA PRO A 49 21.75 -5.30 14.56
C PRO A 49 20.28 -5.52 14.96
N ASN A 50 19.49 -4.45 14.97
CA ASN A 50 18.09 -4.49 15.36
C ASN A 50 17.11 -4.45 14.18
N LYS A 51 17.59 -4.10 12.97
CA LYS A 51 16.69 -3.80 11.85
C LYS A 51 17.40 -3.80 10.50
N THR A 52 16.83 -4.54 9.55
CA THR A 52 17.16 -4.43 8.12
C THR A 52 16.19 -3.47 7.44
N THR A 53 16.71 -2.46 6.75
CA THR A 53 15.91 -1.54 5.94
C THR A 53 16.40 -1.56 4.49
N TYR A 54 15.45 -1.72 3.58
CA TYR A 54 15.68 -1.75 2.13
C TYR A 54 15.28 -0.40 1.55
N TYR A 55 16.23 0.32 0.96
CA TYR A 55 16.02 1.64 0.39
C TYR A 55 16.03 1.60 -1.14
N PHE A 56 15.14 2.40 -1.74
CA PHE A 56 15.02 2.57 -3.18
C PHE A 56 14.97 4.06 -3.52
N GLY A 57 16.01 4.58 -4.15
CA GLY A 57 16.07 5.95 -4.65
C GLY A 57 15.53 6.03 -6.07
N VAL A 58 14.46 6.78 -6.28
CA VAL A 58 13.81 6.95 -7.60
C VAL A 58 13.80 8.41 -8.00
N LYS A 59 13.97 8.68 -9.30
CA LYS A 59 13.86 10.04 -9.86
C LYS A 59 12.45 10.58 -9.72
N ASN A 60 12.32 11.85 -9.38
CA ASN A 60 11.02 12.50 -9.20
C ASN A 60 10.20 12.58 -10.50
N VAL A 61 10.82 12.43 -11.67
CA VAL A 61 10.12 12.36 -12.97
C VAL A 61 9.17 11.17 -13.03
N ASP A 62 9.57 10.03 -12.46
CA ASP A 62 8.80 8.78 -12.46
C ASP A 62 7.95 8.58 -11.20
N LEU A 63 7.96 9.57 -10.30
CA LEU A 63 7.38 9.49 -8.96
C LEU A 63 5.91 9.06 -8.98
N LYS A 64 5.12 9.62 -9.90
CA LYS A 64 3.69 9.30 -10.02
C LYS A 64 3.47 7.81 -10.31
N ASN A 65 4.26 7.24 -11.21
CA ASN A 65 4.18 5.82 -11.55
C ASN A 65 4.66 4.97 -10.37
N VAL A 66 5.76 5.36 -9.75
CA VAL A 66 6.34 4.62 -8.61
C VAL A 66 5.43 4.64 -7.39
N HIS A 67 4.71 5.73 -7.12
CA HIS A 67 3.68 5.75 -6.07
C HIS A 67 2.59 4.70 -6.33
N GLN A 68 2.14 4.54 -7.57
CA GLN A 68 1.17 3.50 -7.91
C GLN A 68 1.75 2.10 -7.65
N LEU A 69 3.00 1.85 -8.03
CA LEU A 69 3.67 0.57 -7.74
C LEU A 69 3.79 0.33 -6.23
N ASN A 70 4.14 1.37 -5.47
CA ASN A 70 4.20 1.29 -4.02
C ASN A 70 2.82 0.99 -3.40
N TYR A 71 1.74 1.55 -3.93
CA TYR A 71 0.39 1.20 -3.50
C TYR A 71 0.03 -0.26 -3.81
N LEU A 72 0.52 -0.84 -4.91
CA LEU A 72 0.36 -2.27 -5.21
C LEU A 72 1.08 -3.14 -4.18
N VAL A 73 2.30 -2.75 -3.77
CA VAL A 73 3.03 -3.45 -2.69
C VAL A 73 2.24 -3.38 -1.39
N ILE A 74 1.75 -2.19 -1.02
CA ILE A 74 0.93 -2.01 0.19
C ILE A 74 -0.33 -2.88 0.10
N ALA A 75 -1.03 -2.87 -1.04
CA ALA A 75 -2.26 -3.65 -1.24
C ALA A 75 -2.02 -5.16 -1.10
N LYS A 76 -0.93 -5.68 -1.68
CA LYS A 76 -0.57 -7.12 -1.64
C LYS A 76 -0.29 -7.61 -0.22
N TYR A 77 0.37 -6.80 0.60
CA TYR A 77 0.81 -7.18 1.95
C TYR A 77 0.01 -6.52 3.08
N ARG A 78 -1.10 -5.86 2.75
CA ARG A 78 -1.97 -5.23 3.75
C ARG A 78 -2.74 -6.31 4.51
N LYS A 79 -2.70 -6.23 5.83
CA LYS A 79 -3.57 -7.04 6.68
C LYS A 79 -5.02 -6.59 6.50
N PRO A 80 -5.99 -7.52 6.41
CA PRO A 80 -7.39 -7.14 6.36
C PRO A 80 -7.77 -6.36 7.62
N THR A 81 -8.68 -5.39 7.46
CA THR A 81 -9.11 -4.53 8.58
C THR A 81 -9.68 -5.34 9.74
N ILE A 82 -10.36 -6.45 9.42
CA ILE A 82 -10.84 -7.44 10.39
C ILE A 82 -10.09 -8.73 10.10
N SER A 83 -9.22 -9.13 11.03
CA SER A 83 -8.40 -10.33 10.92
C SER A 83 -9.23 -11.62 11.03
N TYR A 84 -10.27 -11.61 11.87
CA TYR A 84 -11.12 -12.77 12.10
C TYR A 84 -12.14 -12.96 10.97
N SER A 85 -11.93 -13.99 10.14
CA SER A 85 -12.72 -14.25 8.94
C SER A 85 -14.24 -14.39 9.19
N PRO A 86 -14.72 -15.12 10.22
CA PRO A 86 -16.16 -15.26 10.46
C PRO A 86 -16.85 -13.93 10.80
N LEU A 87 -16.24 -13.12 11.68
CA LEU A 87 -16.78 -11.79 12.02
C LEU A 87 -16.81 -10.87 10.80
N ARG A 88 -15.77 -10.93 9.97
CA ARG A 88 -15.72 -10.15 8.72
C ARG A 88 -16.88 -10.51 7.77
N ILE A 89 -17.14 -11.80 7.57
CA ILE A 89 -18.25 -12.27 6.72
C ILE A 89 -19.60 -11.87 7.32
N PHE A 90 -19.78 -12.06 8.64
CA PHE A 90 -20.99 -11.66 9.34
C PHE A 90 -21.30 -10.17 9.16
N LEU A 91 -20.31 -9.30 9.32
CA LEU A 91 -20.48 -7.85 9.15
C LEU A 91 -20.91 -7.47 7.73
N PHE A 92 -20.32 -8.12 6.71
CA PHE A 92 -20.72 -7.89 5.32
C PHE A 92 -22.16 -8.35 5.05
N LEU A 93 -22.54 -9.52 5.54
CA LEU A 93 -23.91 -10.03 5.41
C LEU A 93 -24.91 -9.14 6.15
N PHE A 94 -24.59 -8.73 7.37
CA PHE A 94 -25.43 -7.85 8.17
C PHE A 94 -25.66 -6.50 7.48
N LEU A 95 -24.61 -5.89 6.93
CA LEU A 95 -24.74 -4.66 6.15
C LEU A 95 -25.60 -4.86 4.90
N LEU A 96 -25.41 -5.97 4.18
CA LEU A 96 -26.19 -6.30 3.00
C LEU A 96 -27.68 -6.48 3.31
N ILE A 97 -28.01 -7.09 4.46
CA ILE A 97 -29.39 -7.21 4.94
C ILE A 97 -29.98 -5.83 5.25
N ILE A 98 -29.24 -4.94 5.92
CA ILE A 98 -29.73 -3.58 6.18
C ILE A 98 -30.03 -2.84 4.88
N ILE A 99 -29.09 -2.88 3.91
CA ILE A 99 -29.27 -2.25 2.60
C ILE A 99 -30.50 -2.84 1.90
N PHE A 100 -30.66 -4.17 1.94
CA PHE A 100 -31.81 -4.85 1.36
C PHE A 100 -33.14 -4.40 1.98
N LEU A 101 -33.21 -4.30 3.32
CA LEU A 101 -34.39 -3.82 4.03
C LEU A 101 -34.72 -2.37 3.69
N VAL A 102 -33.70 -1.50 3.56
CA VAL A 102 -33.89 -0.10 3.16
C VAL A 102 -34.47 -0.02 1.74
N VAL A 103 -33.92 -0.78 0.79
CA VAL A 103 -34.42 -0.81 -0.59
C VAL A 103 -35.86 -1.31 -0.65
N MET A 104 -36.18 -2.40 0.05
CA MET A 104 -37.55 -2.92 0.14
C MET A 104 -38.52 -1.91 0.77
N GLY A 105 -38.10 -1.24 1.84
CA GLY A 105 -38.89 -0.19 2.48
C GLY A 105 -39.19 0.99 1.54
N LEU A 106 -38.18 1.45 0.80
CA LEU A 106 -38.35 2.54 -0.19
C LEU A 106 -39.31 2.16 -1.32
N LEU A 107 -39.20 0.93 -1.85
CA LEU A 107 -40.08 0.45 -2.92
C LEU A 107 -41.53 0.34 -2.43
N ASN A 108 -41.75 -0.13 -1.20
CA ASN A 108 -43.09 -0.23 -0.63
C ASN A 108 -43.69 1.14 -0.26
N ALA A 109 -42.87 2.10 0.17
CA ALA A 109 -43.33 3.45 0.53
C ALA A 109 -43.64 4.34 -0.69
N SER A 110 -43.08 4.02 -1.86
CA SER A 110 -43.30 4.75 -3.12
C SER A 110 -44.56 4.30 -3.88
N LYS A 111 -45.30 3.32 -3.36
CA LYS A 111 -46.50 2.75 -3.97
C LYS A 111 -47.74 3.18 -3.19
#